data_AF-A0A3S2TM86-F1
#
_entry.id   AF-A0A3S2TM86-F1
#
_cell.length_a   1.000
_cell.length_b   1.000
_cell.length_c   1.000
_cell.angle_alpha   90.00
_cell.angle_beta   90.00
_cell.angle_gamma   90.00
#
_symmetry.space_group_name_H-M   'P 1'
#
loop_
_entity.id
_entity.type
_entity.pdbx_description
1 polymer ?
#
loop_
_entity_poly.entity_id
_entity_poly.type
_entity_poly.pdbx_seq_one_letter_code
_entity_poly.pdbx_strand_id
1 'polypeptide(L)'
;MDELDRLPSVKHGLWFHGGVTTCHVRIVRHHLLYGSHDADDPPELAHDRAMECYYVRYDLPVRQAARGSRAGRGAMTTAMAWHDGGAALSLREAVFLAQRKLGPVISWND
;
A
#
# COMPACT_ATOMS: atom_id res chain seq x y z
N MET A 1 -8.26 -0.73 -7.00
CA MET A 1 -7.84 -0.75 -5.58
C MET A 1 -8.29 -2.02 -4.88
N ASP A 2 -9.56 -2.43 -5.01
CA ASP A 2 -10.08 -3.67 -4.41
C ASP A 2 -9.33 -4.94 -4.83
N GLU A 3 -8.71 -4.95 -6.00
CA GLU A 3 -7.85 -6.04 -6.48
C GLU A 3 -6.56 -6.16 -5.67
N LEU A 4 -5.88 -5.06 -5.36
CA LEU A 4 -4.71 -5.03 -4.46
C LEU A 4 -5.04 -5.65 -3.11
N ASP A 5 -6.29 -5.47 -2.67
CA ASP A 5 -6.68 -5.92 -1.36
C ASP A 5 -6.86 -7.44 -1.25
N ARG A 6 -6.97 -8.12 -2.37
CA ARG A 6 -7.10 -9.58 -2.47
C ARG A 6 -5.75 -10.27 -2.69
N LEU A 7 -4.72 -9.51 -3.02
CA LEU A 7 -3.40 -10.05 -3.28
C LEU A 7 -2.66 -10.41 -1.97
N PRO A 8 -1.75 -11.40 -2.04
CA PRO A 8 -0.92 -11.76 -0.90
C PRO A 8 0.01 -10.60 -0.53
N SER A 9 0.16 -10.38 0.76
CA SER A 9 1.14 -9.45 1.29
C SER A 9 2.54 -10.06 1.21
N VAL A 10 3.49 -9.32 0.67
CA VAL A 10 4.93 -9.66 0.75
C VAL A 10 5.50 -9.27 2.11
N LYS A 11 4.93 -8.26 2.76
CA LYS A 11 5.22 -7.90 4.15
C LYS A 11 3.95 -7.46 4.85
N HIS A 12 3.77 -7.80 6.12
CA HIS A 12 2.62 -7.35 6.89
C HIS A 12 3.00 -7.08 8.34
N GLY A 13 2.19 -6.32 9.04
CA GLY A 13 2.47 -5.91 10.40
C GLY A 13 1.36 -5.09 11.01
N LEU A 14 1.66 -4.56 12.19
CA LEU A 14 0.75 -3.75 12.98
C LEU A 14 1.32 -2.35 13.20
N TRP A 15 0.46 -1.35 13.17
CA TRP A 15 0.76 0.05 13.48
C TRP A 15 -0.26 0.61 14.48
N PHE A 16 0.10 1.69 15.18
CA PHE A 16 -0.76 2.31 16.18
C PHE A 16 -1.40 3.60 15.66
N HIS A 17 -2.67 3.52 15.26
CA HIS A 17 -3.44 4.70 14.93
C HIS A 17 -3.74 5.51 16.20
N GLY A 18 -3.35 6.79 16.19
CA GLY A 18 -3.49 7.69 17.35
C GLY A 18 -2.73 7.22 18.60
N GLY A 19 -1.73 6.35 18.45
CA GLY A 19 -0.92 5.82 19.54
C GLY A 19 -1.60 4.76 20.43
N VAL A 20 -2.87 4.43 20.18
CA VAL A 20 -3.66 3.57 21.08
C VAL A 20 -4.41 2.44 20.38
N THR A 21 -4.73 2.58 19.10
CA THR A 21 -5.50 1.55 18.37
C THR A 21 -4.61 0.81 17.40
N THR A 22 -4.43 -0.48 17.65
CA THR A 22 -3.69 -1.37 16.76
C THR A 22 -4.46 -1.58 15.46
N CYS A 23 -3.78 -1.32 14.35
CA CYS A 23 -4.29 -1.36 12.99
C CYS A 23 -3.30 -2.17 12.12
N HIS A 24 -3.78 -2.76 11.03
CA HIS A 24 -2.96 -3.55 10.13
C HIS A 24 -2.34 -2.69 9.04
N VAL A 25 -1.12 -3.06 8.68
CA VAL A 25 -0.41 -2.58 7.49
C VAL A 25 0.11 -3.79 6.72
N ARG A 26 0.06 -3.69 5.40
CA ARG A 26 0.64 -4.67 4.49
C ARG A 26 1.26 -4.00 3.29
N ILE A 27 2.27 -4.65 2.75
CA ILE A 27 2.92 -4.32 1.49
C ILE A 27 2.57 -5.43 0.52
N VAL A 28 1.94 -5.06 -0.58
CA VAL A 28 1.45 -5.98 -1.61
C VAL A 28 2.27 -5.78 -2.86
N ARG A 29 2.73 -6.88 -3.46
CA ARG A 29 3.28 -6.89 -4.81
C ARG A 29 2.12 -7.05 -5.79
N HIS A 30 1.99 -6.14 -6.75
CA HIS A 30 0.88 -6.20 -7.72
C HIS A 30 1.34 -6.35 -9.16
N HIS A 31 2.16 -5.42 -9.65
CA HIS A 31 2.53 -5.37 -11.06
C HIS A 31 4.01 -5.10 -11.22
N LEU A 32 4.51 -5.38 -12.42
CA LEU A 32 5.80 -4.93 -12.86
C LEU A 32 5.58 -3.61 -13.61
N LEU A 33 6.28 -2.55 -13.23
CA LEU A 33 6.40 -1.40 -14.11
C LEU A 33 7.63 -1.59 -14.98
N TYR A 34 7.42 -1.32 -16.25
CA TYR A 34 8.49 -1.00 -17.18
C TYR A 34 8.74 0.51 -17.03
N GLY A 35 9.99 0.95 -17.16
CA GLY A 35 10.31 2.36 -17.34
C GLY A 35 9.62 2.95 -18.58
N SER A 36 9.73 4.26 -18.82
CA SER A 36 8.93 4.92 -19.88
C SER A 36 9.25 4.49 -21.29
N HIS A 37 10.47 4.00 -21.59
CA HIS A 37 10.88 3.64 -22.95
C HIS A 37 10.60 4.74 -23.99
N ASP A 38 10.66 6.01 -23.59
CA ASP A 38 10.37 7.08 -24.52
C ASP A 38 11.47 7.05 -25.60
N ALA A 39 11.07 6.94 -26.87
CA ALA A 39 12.00 6.74 -27.99
C ALA A 39 12.69 8.04 -28.41
N ASP A 40 12.15 9.17 -27.91
CA ASP A 40 12.74 10.49 -28.00
C ASP A 40 13.69 10.78 -26.81
N ASP A 41 13.77 9.85 -25.85
CA ASP A 41 14.81 9.88 -24.82
C ASP A 41 16.15 9.36 -25.38
N PRO A 42 17.30 9.79 -24.82
CA PRO A 42 18.59 9.17 -25.10
C PRO A 42 18.53 7.62 -24.99
N PRO A 43 19.34 6.85 -25.76
CA PRO A 43 19.24 5.38 -25.87
C PRO A 43 19.33 4.62 -24.53
N GLU A 44 19.75 5.31 -23.48
CA GLU A 44 19.90 4.90 -22.10
C GLU A 44 18.58 4.88 -21.29
N LEU A 45 17.50 5.52 -21.76
CA LEU A 45 16.12 5.38 -21.25
C LEU A 45 15.28 4.39 -22.09
N ALA A 46 15.76 4.05 -23.29
CA ALA A 46 15.25 2.99 -24.16
C ALA A 46 15.63 1.56 -23.72
N HIS A 47 16.48 1.39 -22.68
CA HIS A 47 16.83 0.07 -22.13
C HIS A 47 15.97 -0.28 -20.91
N ASP A 48 14.68 -0.43 -21.18
CA ASP A 48 13.64 -0.79 -20.21
C ASP A 48 13.99 -1.95 -19.31
N ARG A 49 13.54 -1.89 -18.05
CA ARG A 49 13.71 -2.98 -17.09
C ARG A 49 12.42 -3.23 -16.34
N ALA A 50 12.05 -4.50 -16.27
CA ALA A 50 10.96 -4.95 -15.42
C ALA A 50 11.33 -4.69 -13.95
N MET A 51 10.58 -3.81 -13.29
CA MET A 51 10.72 -3.54 -11.86
C MET A 51 9.48 -3.99 -11.12
N GLU A 52 9.69 -4.76 -10.05
CA GLU A 52 8.61 -5.14 -9.16
C GLU A 52 8.09 -3.93 -8.38
N CYS A 53 6.79 -3.69 -8.50
CA CYS A 53 6.12 -2.61 -7.82
C CYS A 53 5.31 -3.09 -6.63
N TYR A 54 5.50 -2.36 -5.55
CA TYR A 54 4.95 -2.61 -4.24
C TYR A 54 4.02 -1.48 -3.83
N TYR A 55 2.95 -1.86 -3.14
CA TYR A 55 1.89 -0.98 -2.67
C TYR A 55 1.72 -1.11 -1.18
N VAL A 56 1.59 0.02 -0.49
CA VAL A 56 1.32 0.04 0.94
C VAL A 56 -0.20 0.12 1.14
N ARG A 57 -0.76 -0.82 1.87
CA ARG A 57 -2.17 -0.85 2.26
C ARG A 57 -2.26 -0.88 3.78
N TYR A 58 -3.14 -0.09 4.35
CA TYR A 58 -3.36 -0.09 5.81
C TYR A 58 -4.83 0.07 6.13
N ASP A 59 -5.30 -0.50 7.24
CA ASP A 59 -6.67 -0.28 7.70
C ASP A 59 -6.73 0.92 8.67
N LEU A 60 -7.95 1.38 8.94
CA LEU A 60 -8.23 2.37 9.98
C LEU A 60 -9.26 1.81 10.95
N PRO A 61 -9.34 2.34 12.19
CA PRO A 61 -10.39 1.97 13.12
C PRO A 61 -11.79 2.16 12.49
N VAL A 62 -12.72 1.25 12.81
CA VAL A 62 -14.06 1.15 12.19
C VAL A 62 -14.80 2.50 12.10
N ARG A 63 -14.72 3.34 13.15
CA ARG A 63 -15.36 4.68 13.19
C ARG A 63 -14.78 5.71 12.21
N GLN A 64 -13.56 5.50 11.74
CA GLN A 64 -12.89 6.36 10.75
C GLN A 64 -12.95 5.75 9.36
N ALA A 65 -12.85 4.42 9.25
CA ALA A 65 -13.10 3.70 8.00
C ALA A 65 -14.49 4.06 7.41
N ALA A 66 -15.52 4.15 8.26
CA ALA A 66 -16.88 4.52 7.84
C ALA A 66 -17.02 5.98 7.32
N ARG A 67 -16.10 6.88 7.68
CA ARG A 67 -16.12 8.30 7.25
C ARG A 67 -15.34 8.55 5.96
N GLY A 68 -14.38 7.69 5.63
CA GLY A 68 -13.55 7.79 4.42
C GLY A 68 -14.08 6.98 3.23
N SER A 69 -15.01 6.05 3.44
CA SER A 69 -15.61 5.28 2.36
C SER A 69 -16.63 6.14 1.59
N ARG A 70 -16.26 6.54 0.36
CA ARG A 70 -17.22 7.03 -0.65
C ARG A 70 -18.11 5.90 -1.21
N ALA A 71 -18.02 4.67 -0.70
CA ALA A 71 -18.94 3.62 -1.09
C ALA A 71 -20.32 3.93 -0.49
N GLY A 72 -21.28 4.19 -1.38
CA GLY A 72 -22.65 4.52 -1.04
C GLY A 72 -23.30 3.51 -0.08
N ARG A 73 -24.25 4.03 0.69
CA ARG A 73 -25.17 3.33 1.59
C ARG A 73 -25.41 1.86 1.21
N GLY A 74 -25.06 0.94 2.12
CA GLY A 74 -25.58 -0.42 2.10
C GLY A 74 -24.54 -1.53 1.98
N ALA A 75 -23.58 -1.62 2.90
CA ALA A 75 -22.89 -2.88 3.17
C ALA A 75 -22.47 -2.93 4.65
N MET A 76 -23.36 -3.49 5.48
CA MET A 76 -22.99 -3.98 6.81
C MET A 76 -22.20 -5.27 6.63
N THR A 77 -21.00 -5.14 6.08
CA THR A 77 -20.00 -6.20 6.05
C THR A 77 -18.76 -5.61 6.69
N THR A 78 -18.28 -6.25 7.75
CA THR A 78 -17.04 -5.99 8.50
C THR A 78 -15.80 -6.22 7.63
N ALA A 79 -15.83 -5.81 6.37
CA ALA A 79 -14.67 -5.81 5.49
C ALA A 79 -13.77 -4.68 5.97
N MET A 80 -12.56 -5.03 6.42
CA MET A 80 -11.52 -4.05 6.73
C MET A 80 -11.33 -3.17 5.51
N ALA A 81 -11.71 -1.90 5.63
CA ALA A 81 -11.54 -0.94 4.55
C ALA A 81 -10.05 -0.61 4.48
N TRP A 82 -9.39 -1.12 3.45
CA TRP A 82 -7.98 -0.84 3.20
C TRP A 82 -7.82 0.52 2.53
N HIS A 83 -6.92 1.31 3.09
CA HIS A 83 -6.54 2.64 2.65
C HIS A 83 -5.16 2.59 1.96
N ASP A 84 -4.92 3.57 1.09
CA ASP A 84 -3.69 3.68 0.33
C ASP A 84 -2.59 4.42 1.10
N GLY A 85 -1.47 3.72 1.31
CA GLY A 85 -0.25 4.24 1.92
C GLY A 85 0.76 4.76 0.91
N GLY A 86 0.70 4.31 -0.34
CA GLY A 86 1.65 4.59 -1.40
C GLY A 86 1.59 3.52 -2.50
N ALA A 87 1.91 3.92 -3.72
CA ALA A 87 1.74 3.13 -4.92
C ALA A 87 2.99 3.11 -5.81
N ALA A 88 3.18 2.01 -6.54
CA ALA A 88 4.24 1.87 -7.53
C ALA A 88 5.67 2.12 -7.00
N LEU A 89 5.96 1.59 -5.80
CA LEU A 89 7.23 1.78 -5.10
C LEU A 89 8.13 0.56 -5.27
N SER A 90 9.44 0.72 -5.10
CA SER A 90 10.29 -0.42 -4.74
C SER A 90 9.93 -0.95 -3.34
N LEU A 91 10.29 -2.19 -3.01
CA LEU A 91 10.03 -2.75 -1.68
C LEU A 91 10.61 -1.90 -0.55
N ARG A 92 11.85 -1.40 -0.75
CA ARG A 92 12.53 -0.53 0.23
C ARG A 92 11.78 0.78 0.45
N GLU A 93 11.33 1.42 -0.61
CA GLU A 93 10.54 2.66 -0.54
C GLU A 93 9.18 2.42 0.11
N ALA A 94 8.53 1.30 -0.19
CA ALA A 94 7.26 0.93 0.43
C ALA A 94 7.39 0.77 1.95
N VAL A 95 8.44 0.10 2.44
CA VAL A 95 8.71 -0.04 3.89
C VAL A 95 8.99 1.32 4.53
N PHE A 96 9.87 2.12 3.91
CA PHE A 96 10.22 3.44 4.41
C PHE A 96 9.01 4.37 4.48
N LEU A 97 8.20 4.40 3.42
CA LEU A 97 7.01 5.24 3.36
C LEU A 97 5.97 4.80 4.37
N ALA A 98 5.77 3.49 4.55
CA ALA A 98 4.88 2.97 5.58
C ALA A 98 5.28 3.45 6.98
N GLN A 99 6.55 3.30 7.35
CA GLN A 99 7.08 3.75 8.65
C GLN A 99 6.92 5.26 8.83
N ARG A 100 7.24 6.06 7.80
CA ARG A 100 7.11 7.52 7.88
C ARG A 100 5.65 7.97 8.00
N LYS A 101 4.71 7.30 7.33
CA LYS A 101 3.30 7.71 7.25
C LYS A 101 2.47 7.22 8.44
N LEU A 102 2.69 5.99 8.88
CA LEU A 102 1.87 5.32 9.90
C LEU A 102 2.44 5.46 11.31
N GLY A 103 3.67 5.98 11.44
CA GLY A 103 4.28 6.32 12.73
C GLY A 103 5.57 5.55 12.99
N PRO A 104 6.36 5.99 13.97
CA PRO A 104 7.75 5.57 14.17
C PRO A 104 7.91 4.07 14.48
N VAL A 105 6.84 3.39 14.90
CA VAL A 105 6.87 1.97 15.28
C VAL A 105 5.81 1.21 14.49
N ILE A 106 6.27 0.50 13.46
CA ILE A 106 5.54 -0.60 12.83
C ILE A 106 6.16 -1.90 13.33
N SER A 107 5.35 -2.78 13.90
CA SER A 107 5.76 -4.14 14.23
C SER A 107 5.49 -5.02 13.02
N TRP A 108 6.55 -5.29 12.25
CA TRP A 108 6.48 -6.19 11.11
C TRP A 108 6.52 -7.64 11.58
N ASN A 109 5.68 -8.48 10.97
CA ASN A 109 5.78 -9.92 11.05
C ASN A 109 6.54 -10.39 9.81
N ASP A 110 7.67 -11.08 10.02
CA ASP A 110 8.45 -11.70 8.95
C ASP A 110 7.92 -13.11 8.64
#